data_AF-A0A087CEB5-F1
#
_entry.id   AF-A0A087CEB5-F1
#
_cell.length_a   1.000
_cell.length_b   1.000
_cell.length_c   1.000
_cell.angle_alpha   90.00
_cell.angle_beta   90.00
_cell.angle_gamma   90.00
#
_symmetry.space_group_name_H-M   'P 1'
#
loop_
_entity.id
_entity.type
_entity.pdbx_description
1 polymer ?
#
loop_
_entity_poly.entity_id
_entity_poly.type
_entity_poly.pdbx_seq_one_letter_code
_entity_poly.pdbx_strand_id
1 'polypeptide(L)'
;MWDDDVDDDIRARIEKCTGEEIVDEDYDSAIDGTIIWWRDGDDEDDLADTIVDAYTVLGDDGPLWILTPKPGRPGAPNASTIQNAAKTAGMNAAMPLRISANWNGVRLSAFGKGR
;
A
#
# COMPACT_ATOMS: atom_id res chain seq x y z
N MET A 1 11.10 6.43 7.33
CA MET A 1 11.09 7.70 6.55
C MET A 1 10.47 7.45 5.18
N TRP A 2 9.47 8.22 4.76
CA TRP A 2 8.85 8.07 3.43
C TRP A 2 9.75 8.62 2.31
N ASP A 3 9.57 8.12 1.09
CA ASP A 3 10.27 8.65 -0.08
C ASP A 3 9.76 10.07 -0.44
N ASP A 4 10.64 10.90 -1.01
CA ASP A 4 10.35 12.31 -1.33
C ASP A 4 9.34 12.47 -2.49
N ASP A 5 8.97 11.37 -3.14
CA ASP A 5 8.11 11.35 -4.32
C ASP A 5 6.65 10.94 -4.03
N VAL A 6 6.28 10.82 -2.75
CA VAL A 6 4.89 10.59 -2.32
C VAL A 6 3.97 11.74 -2.74
N ASP A 7 2.68 11.44 -2.92
CA ASP A 7 1.70 12.45 -3.34
C ASP A 7 1.12 13.18 -2.11
N ASP A 8 1.60 14.40 -1.87
CA ASP A 8 1.17 15.26 -0.76
C ASP A 8 -0.35 15.51 -0.76
N ASP A 9 -0.99 15.59 -1.94
CA ASP A 9 -2.44 15.79 -2.02
C ASP A 9 -3.18 14.53 -1.52
N ILE A 10 -2.66 13.33 -1.80
CA ILE A 10 -3.22 12.09 -1.26
C ILE A 10 -3.07 12.08 0.26
N ARG A 11 -1.86 12.39 0.78
CA ARG A 11 -1.58 12.46 2.21
C ARG A 11 -2.53 13.43 2.93
N ALA A 12 -2.57 14.67 2.48
CA ALA A 12 -3.41 15.72 3.07
C ALA A 12 -4.90 15.36 3.03
N ARG A 13 -5.36 14.65 1.98
CA ARG A 13 -6.74 14.17 1.90
C ARG A 13 -7.03 13.07 2.90
N ILE A 14 -6.09 12.15 3.14
CA ILE A 14 -6.25 11.09 4.13
C ILE A 14 -6.31 11.70 5.52
N GLU A 15 -5.33 12.53 5.87
CA GLU A 15 -5.27 13.20 7.18
C GLU A 15 -6.53 14.04 7.45
N LYS A 16 -7.03 14.74 6.43
CA LYS A 16 -8.28 15.49 6.55
C LYS A 16 -9.51 14.58 6.74
N CYS A 17 -9.52 13.38 6.16
CA CYS A 17 -10.62 12.43 6.30
C CYS A 17 -10.59 11.70 7.64
N THR A 18 -9.40 11.34 8.13
CA THR A 18 -9.21 10.61 9.40
C THR A 18 -9.19 11.55 10.60
N GLY A 19 -8.76 12.80 10.40
CA GLY A 19 -8.50 13.75 11.49
C GLY A 19 -7.15 13.55 12.17
N GLU A 20 -6.33 12.63 11.68
CA GLU A 20 -5.08 12.18 12.29
C GLU A 20 -3.92 12.38 11.31
N GLU A 21 -2.71 12.66 11.84
CA GLU A 21 -1.50 12.75 11.03
C GLU A 21 -1.03 11.35 10.59
N ILE A 22 -0.50 11.23 9.37
CA ILE A 22 0.08 9.97 8.90
C ILE A 22 1.44 9.75 9.58
N VAL A 23 1.51 8.69 10.39
CA VAL A 23 2.73 8.19 11.05
C VAL A 23 3.54 7.30 10.14
N ASP A 24 4.86 7.28 10.29
CA ASP A 24 5.78 6.48 9.47
C ASP A 24 6.00 5.05 10.00
N GLU A 25 6.86 4.30 9.30
CA GLU A 25 7.20 2.91 9.62
C GLU A 25 7.87 2.73 11.00
N ASP A 26 8.43 3.80 11.57
CA ASP A 26 9.06 3.77 12.90
C ASP A 26 8.02 3.87 14.04
N TYR A 27 6.73 3.99 13.71
CA TYR A 27 5.65 4.03 14.68
C TYR A 27 5.45 2.67 15.36
N ASP A 28 5.60 2.65 16.70
CA ASP A 28 5.68 1.43 17.51
C ASP A 28 4.35 0.97 18.13
N SER A 29 3.25 1.61 17.74
CA SER A 29 1.93 1.40 18.32
C SER A 29 0.93 0.90 17.27
N ALA A 30 -0.21 0.39 17.73
CA ALA A 30 -1.24 -0.13 16.83
C ALA A 30 -1.75 0.97 15.88
N ILE A 31 -1.97 0.58 14.62
CA ILE A 31 -2.49 1.44 13.56
C ILE A 31 -3.83 0.89 13.07
N ASP A 32 -4.73 1.79 12.68
CA ASP A 32 -6.04 1.41 12.14
C ASP A 32 -6.01 1.16 10.62
N GLY A 33 -4.93 1.56 9.93
CA GLY A 33 -4.79 1.49 8.47
C GLY A 33 -3.34 1.60 8.04
N THR A 34 -2.98 0.97 6.92
CA THR A 34 -1.62 1.05 6.36
C THR A 34 -1.65 1.36 4.87
N ILE A 35 -0.69 2.19 4.45
CA ILE A 35 -0.49 2.58 3.06
C ILE A 35 0.98 2.32 2.71
N ILE A 36 1.22 1.48 1.71
CA ILE A 36 2.54 1.17 1.17
C ILE A 36 2.69 1.93 -0.15
N TRP A 37 3.72 2.76 -0.27
CA TRP A 37 4.06 3.43 -1.51
C TRP A 37 5.15 2.62 -2.23
N TRP A 38 4.83 2.00 -3.37
CA TRP A 38 5.71 1.03 -4.03
C TRP A 38 6.22 1.50 -5.40
N ARG A 39 7.44 1.09 -5.76
CA ARG A 39 8.11 1.40 -7.03
C ARG A 39 8.65 0.13 -7.70
N ASP A 40 8.81 0.17 -9.03
CA ASP A 40 9.42 -0.91 -9.83
C ASP A 40 10.94 -1.11 -9.56
N GLY A 41 11.54 -0.26 -8.72
CA GLY A 41 12.95 -0.36 -8.34
C GLY A 41 13.25 -1.44 -7.30
N ASP A 42 12.21 -1.99 -6.69
CA ASP A 42 12.26 -2.94 -5.58
C ASP A 42 11.74 -4.32 -6.04
N ASP A 43 12.34 -5.40 -5.53
CA ASP A 43 12.01 -6.77 -5.99
C ASP A 43 10.59 -7.19 -5.54
N GLU A 44 9.95 -8.07 -6.32
CA GLU A 44 8.61 -8.59 -5.97
C GLU A 44 8.58 -9.26 -4.59
N ASP A 45 9.68 -9.90 -4.22
CA ASP A 45 9.87 -10.54 -2.92
C ASP A 45 9.94 -9.50 -1.79
N ASP A 46 10.61 -8.35 -2.02
CA ASP A 46 10.67 -7.26 -1.05
C ASP A 46 9.27 -6.66 -0.80
N LEU A 47 8.43 -6.56 -1.85
CA LEU A 47 7.04 -6.13 -1.67
C LEU A 47 6.26 -7.13 -0.82
N ALA A 48 6.45 -8.43 -1.07
CA ALA A 48 5.77 -9.46 -0.32
C ALA A 48 6.12 -9.39 1.16
N ASP A 49 7.40 -9.24 1.50
CA ASP A 49 7.87 -9.09 2.88
C ASP A 49 7.30 -7.82 3.52
N THR A 50 7.33 -6.69 2.80
CA THR A 50 6.75 -5.42 3.27
C THR A 50 5.25 -5.54 3.57
N ILE A 51 4.49 -6.30 2.75
CA ILE A 51 3.07 -6.55 2.99
C ILE A 51 2.87 -7.37 4.28
N VAL A 52 3.71 -8.37 4.53
CA VAL A 52 3.63 -9.21 5.74
C VAL A 52 3.94 -8.40 7.00
N ASP A 53 4.98 -7.56 6.96
CA ASP A 53 5.37 -6.70 8.08
C ASP A 53 4.26 -5.68 8.38
N ALA A 54 3.76 -4.98 7.35
CA ALA A 54 2.67 -4.03 7.47
C ALA A 54 1.40 -4.67 8.07
N TYR A 55 1.06 -5.88 7.64
CA TYR A 55 -0.11 -6.59 8.14
C TYR A 55 0.04 -7.01 9.61
N THR A 56 1.26 -7.34 10.04
CA THR A 56 1.55 -7.73 11.42
C THR A 56 1.30 -6.58 12.40
N VAL A 57 1.58 -5.34 11.99
CA VAL A 57 1.34 -4.13 12.82
C VAL A 57 -0.12 -3.68 12.76
N LEU A 58 -0.77 -3.80 11.59
CA LEU A 58 -2.16 -3.40 11.37
C LEU A 58 -3.19 -4.25 12.12
N GLY A 59 -2.90 -5.55 12.29
CA GLY A 59 -3.86 -6.51 12.83
C GLY A 59 -4.98 -6.86 11.85
N ASP A 60 -6.01 -7.56 12.34
CA ASP A 60 -6.91 -8.32 11.47
C ASP A 60 -7.97 -7.50 10.70
N ASP A 61 -8.25 -6.23 11.00
CA ASP A 61 -9.41 -5.55 10.38
C ASP A 61 -9.12 -4.21 9.69
N GLY A 62 -7.87 -3.76 9.68
CA GLY A 62 -7.51 -2.49 9.08
C GLY A 62 -7.40 -2.53 7.54
N PRO A 63 -7.73 -1.44 6.82
CA PRO A 63 -7.43 -1.32 5.40
C PRO A 63 -5.92 -1.29 5.12
N LEU A 64 -5.46 -2.22 4.29
CA LEU A 64 -4.11 -2.23 3.71
C LEU A 64 -4.17 -1.81 2.24
N TRP A 65 -3.42 -0.76 1.87
CA TRP A 65 -3.37 -0.24 0.51
C TRP A 65 -1.94 -0.22 -0.02
N ILE A 66 -1.80 -0.57 -1.29
CA ILE A 66 -0.56 -0.33 -2.05
C ILE A 66 -0.83 0.77 -3.07
N LEU A 67 0.01 1.80 -3.07
CA LEU A 67 -0.02 2.89 -4.01
C LEU A 67 1.16 2.76 -4.98
N THR A 68 0.88 2.83 -6.27
CA THR A 68 1.89 2.70 -7.32
C THR A 68 1.77 3.81 -8.37
N PRO A 69 2.87 4.22 -9.02
CA PRO A 69 2.80 5.13 -10.15
C PRO A 69 1.97 4.49 -11.27
N LYS A 70 1.21 5.31 -11.97
CA LYS A 70 0.42 4.82 -13.12
C LYS A 70 1.33 4.21 -14.20
N PRO A 71 0.86 3.17 -14.92
CA PRO A 71 1.59 2.59 -16.04
C PRO A 71 2.14 3.64 -17.01
N GLY A 72 3.40 3.47 -17.42
CA GLY A 72 4.11 4.40 -18.30
C GLY A 72 4.80 5.56 -17.58
N ARG A 73 4.78 5.59 -16.24
CA ARG A 73 5.56 6.55 -15.44
C ARG A 73 6.83 5.91 -14.89
N PRO A 74 7.88 6.71 -14.60
CA PRO A 74 9.04 6.23 -13.88
C PRO A 74 8.63 5.54 -12.57
N GLY A 75 9.25 4.39 -12.28
CA GLY A 75 8.95 3.60 -11.09
C GLY A 75 7.58 2.90 -11.08
N ALA A 76 6.83 2.90 -12.19
CA ALA A 76 5.59 2.14 -12.28
C ALA A 76 5.89 0.63 -12.37
N PRO A 77 5.42 -0.20 -11.42
CA PRO A 77 5.71 -1.62 -11.43
C PRO A 77 5.04 -2.34 -12.60
N ASN A 78 5.57 -3.51 -12.96
CA ASN A 78 4.86 -4.46 -13.82
C ASN A 78 3.43 -4.72 -13.28
N ALA A 79 2.47 -4.84 -14.21
CA ALA A 79 1.07 -5.16 -13.92
C ALA A 79 0.86 -6.41 -13.04
N SER A 80 1.76 -7.40 -13.08
CA SER A 80 1.68 -8.61 -12.26
C SER A 80 2.38 -8.50 -10.91
N THR A 81 3.34 -7.59 -10.72
CA THR A 81 4.17 -7.51 -9.49
C THR A 81 3.30 -7.43 -8.25
N ILE A 82 2.32 -6.52 -8.23
CA ILE A 82 1.44 -6.34 -7.06
C ILE A 82 0.57 -7.58 -6.79
N GLN A 83 0.10 -8.24 -7.85
CA GLN A 83 -0.75 -9.43 -7.72
C GLN A 83 0.04 -10.64 -7.20
N ASN A 84 1.26 -10.82 -7.70
CA ASN A 84 2.12 -11.90 -7.27
C ASN A 84 2.64 -11.68 -5.84
N ALA A 85 3.13 -10.49 -5.52
CA ALA A 85 3.59 -10.16 -4.17
C ALA A 85 2.46 -10.30 -3.13
N ALA A 86 1.27 -9.80 -3.44
CA ALA A 86 0.09 -10.01 -2.59
C ALA A 86 -0.19 -11.49 -2.36
N LYS A 87 -0.11 -12.31 -3.42
CA LYS A 87 -0.32 -13.76 -3.32
C LYS A 87 0.74 -14.44 -2.46
N THR A 88 2.01 -14.06 -2.61
CA THR A 88 3.13 -14.55 -1.78
C THR A 88 2.90 -14.20 -0.32
N ALA A 89 2.41 -13.00 -0.04
CA ALA A 89 2.06 -12.52 1.30
C ALA A 89 0.73 -13.06 1.87
N GLY A 90 0.03 -13.97 1.18
CA GLY A 90 -1.23 -14.53 1.66
C GLY A 90 -2.46 -13.60 1.53
N MET A 91 -2.39 -12.64 0.60
CA MET A 91 -3.38 -11.59 0.39
C MET A 91 -4.04 -11.67 -0.99
N ASN A 92 -5.30 -11.25 -1.07
CA ASN A 92 -5.99 -10.90 -2.31
C ASN A 92 -5.73 -9.43 -2.63
N ALA A 93 -5.39 -9.13 -3.89
CA ALA A 93 -5.31 -7.77 -4.40
C ALA A 93 -6.57 -7.42 -5.21
N ALA A 94 -7.26 -6.34 -4.80
CA ALA A 94 -8.43 -5.83 -5.50
C ALA A 94 -8.07 -5.21 -6.86
N MET A 95 -9.09 -4.84 -7.64
CA MET A 95 -8.86 -4.09 -8.88
C MET A 95 -8.24 -2.72 -8.58
N PRO A 96 -7.22 -2.28 -9.36
CA PRO A 96 -6.61 -0.96 -9.18
C PRO A 96 -7.62 0.18 -9.35
N LEU A 97 -7.55 1.17 -8.46
CA LEU A 97 -8.34 2.39 -8.48
C LEU A 97 -7.46 3.59 -8.79
N ARG A 98 -7.99 4.54 -9.56
CA ARG A 98 -7.31 5.82 -9.81
C ARG A 98 -7.53 6.74 -8.61
N ILE A 99 -6.46 7.01 -7.86
CA ILE A 99 -6.54 7.79 -6.61
C ILE A 99 -6.11 9.25 -6.78
N SER A 100 -5.16 9.51 -7.69
CA SER A 100 -4.75 10.87 -8.09
C SER A 100 -4.42 10.95 -9.58
N ALA A 101 -3.88 12.08 -10.03
CA ALA A 101 -3.39 12.24 -11.40
C ALA A 101 -2.26 11.26 -11.72
N ASN A 102 -1.46 10.91 -10.72
CA ASN A 102 -0.17 10.24 -10.90
C ASN A 102 -0.16 8.80 -10.40
N TRP A 103 -1.10 8.48 -9.50
CA TRP A 103 -1.06 7.25 -8.72
C TRP A 103 -2.32 6.39 -8.88
N ASN A 104 -2.10 5.08 -8.75
CA ASN A 104 -3.14 4.08 -8.57
C ASN A 104 -3.06 3.50 -7.15
N GLY A 105 -4.20 3.07 -6.62
CA GLY A 105 -4.29 2.36 -5.36
C GLY A 105 -4.87 0.96 -5.54
N VAL A 106 -4.29 -0.02 -4.87
CA VAL A 106 -4.75 -1.41 -4.82
C VAL A 106 -5.01 -1.75 -3.37
N ARG A 107 -6.24 -2.16 -3.05
CA ARG A 107 -6.58 -2.63 -1.70
C ARG A 107 -6.21 -4.10 -1.55
N LEU A 108 -5.59 -4.45 -0.43
CA LEU A 108 -5.30 -5.83 -0.05
C LEU A 108 -6.30 -6.35 0.99
N SER A 109 -6.55 -7.65 0.97
CA SER A 109 -7.31 -8.35 2.00
C SER A 109 -6.79 -9.78 2.21
N ALA A 110 -6.66 -10.22 3.46
CA ALA A 110 -6.19 -11.57 3.77
C ALA A 110 -7.07 -12.65 3.12
N PHE A 111 -6.45 -13.77 2.72
CA PHE A 111 -7.18 -14.93 2.22
C PHE A 111 -8.24 -15.40 3.23
N GLY A 112 -9.42 -15.77 2.74
CA GLY A 112 -10.50 -16.31 3.57
C GLY A 112 -11.35 -15.28 4.33
N LYS A 113 -11.00 -13.98 4.35
CA LYS A 113 -11.85 -12.91 4.92
C LYS A 113 -13.01 -12.46 4.03
N GLY A 114 -13.20 -13.11 2.88
CA GLY A 114 -14.36 -12.89 2.02
C GLY A 114 -15.57 -13.71 2.46
N ARG A 115 -16.17 -13.41 3.62
CA ARG A 115 -17.51 -13.89 3.96
C ARG A 115 -18.24 -12.98 4.95
#